data_AF-A0A519KT71-F1
#
_entry.id   AF-A0A519KT71-F1
#
_cell.length_a   1.000
_cell.length_b   1.000
_cell.length_c   1.000
_cell.angle_alpha   90.00
_cell.angle_beta   90.00
_cell.angle_gamma   90.00
#
_symmetry.space_group_name_H-M   'P 1'
#
loop_
_entity.id
_entity.type
_entity.pdbx_description
1 polymer ?
#
loop_
_entity_poly.entity_id
_entity_poly.type
_entity_poly.pdbx_seq_one_letter_code
_entity_poly.pdbx_strand_id
1 'polypeptide(L)'
;MQKLLASLLTAAALAGFAAPAMAQSRIKDIAAIEGVRSNQLVGYGLVMGLAGTGDSLRNCPFTRQSLEGMSERLGNNIRGSTANTKNMAAVMVTAELPAFATPGARIDVNVSSMCDAKSLLGGALIVTSLQGADGQVYAVAQGSIQTGSVS
;
A
#
# COMPACT_ATOMS: atom_id res chain seq x y z
N MET A 1 63.94 30.91 16.32
CA MET A 1 63.51 30.90 14.91
C MET A 1 62.78 29.62 14.50
N GLN A 2 63.24 28.41 14.88
CA GLN A 2 62.55 27.14 14.54
C GLN A 2 61.10 27.03 15.04
N LYS A 3 60.76 27.55 16.22
CA LYS A 3 59.38 27.52 16.76
C LYS A 3 58.38 28.37 15.94
N LEU A 4 58.85 29.48 15.36
CA LEU A 4 58.04 30.36 14.49
C LEU A 4 57.80 29.73 13.11
N LEU A 5 58.80 29.02 12.57
CA LEU A 5 58.65 28.26 11.34
C LEU A 5 57.70 27.07 11.52
N ALA A 6 57.79 26.35 12.65
CA ALA A 6 56.91 25.25 12.96
C ALA A 6 55.44 25.69 13.12
N SER A 7 55.18 26.84 13.75
CA SER A 7 53.83 27.40 13.87
C SER A 7 53.25 27.87 12.53
N LEU A 8 54.10 28.39 11.62
CA LEU A 8 53.65 28.79 10.28
C LEU A 8 53.27 27.56 9.43
N LEU A 9 54.05 26.47 9.53
CA LEU A 9 53.79 25.22 8.84
C LEU A 9 52.53 24.51 9.36
N THR A 10 52.25 24.57 10.67
CA THR A 10 51.00 24.01 11.22
C THR A 10 49.78 24.84 10.85
N ALA A 11 49.88 26.18 10.80
CA ALA A 11 48.80 27.04 10.33
C ALA A 11 48.49 26.81 8.83
N ALA A 12 49.53 26.64 8.01
CA ALA A 12 49.37 26.31 6.59
C ALA A 12 48.75 24.91 6.38
N ALA A 13 49.09 23.93 7.22
CA ALA A 13 48.50 22.60 7.16
C ALA A 13 47.01 22.60 7.56
N LEU A 14 46.60 23.42 8.53
CA LEU A 14 45.17 23.54 8.90
C LEU A 14 44.34 24.25 7.83
N ALA A 15 44.92 25.20 7.08
CA ALA A 15 44.21 25.90 6.01
C ALA A 15 43.86 24.98 4.81
N GLY A 16 44.60 23.87 4.63
CA GLY A 16 44.35 22.87 3.58
C GLY A 16 43.17 21.93 3.83
N PHE A 17 42.60 21.92 5.05
CA PHE A 17 41.46 21.05 5.41
C PHE A 17 40.08 21.71 5.23
N ALA A 18 40.00 22.85 4.55
CA ALA A 18 38.74 23.46 4.17
C ALA A 18 38.06 22.65 3.04
N ALA A 19 37.50 21.49 3.36
CA ALA A 19 36.64 20.75 2.46
C ALA A 19 35.36 21.58 2.21
N PRO A 20 34.92 21.73 0.95
CA PRO A 20 33.65 22.39 0.67
C PRO A 20 32.54 21.59 1.35
N ALA A 21 31.73 22.26 2.19
CA ALA A 21 30.57 21.66 2.81
C ALA A 21 29.56 21.26 1.72
N MET A 22 29.53 19.98 1.36
CA MET A 22 28.59 19.41 0.41
C MET A 22 27.20 19.23 1.03
N ALA A 23 26.57 20.33 1.44
CA ALA A 23 25.16 20.34 1.82
C ALA A 23 24.32 20.75 0.62
N GLN A 24 24.31 19.94 -0.44
CA GLN A 24 23.43 20.13 -1.58
C GLN A 24 22.02 19.63 -1.25
N SER A 25 21.38 20.24 -0.26
CA SER A 25 19.95 20.04 -0.03
C SER A 25 19.23 20.88 -1.08
N ARG A 26 18.69 20.23 -2.11
CA ARG A 26 18.04 20.95 -3.20
C ARG A 26 16.74 21.52 -2.67
N ILE A 27 16.38 22.73 -3.07
CA ILE A 27 15.14 23.37 -2.61
C ILE A 27 13.90 22.50 -2.89
N LYS A 28 13.91 21.74 -4.00
CA LYS A 28 12.86 20.74 -4.32
C LYS A 28 12.75 19.56 -3.35
N ASP A 29 13.78 19.31 -2.55
CA ASP A 29 13.82 18.24 -1.56
C ASP A 29 13.29 18.73 -0.18
N ILE A 30 13.10 20.04 0.02
CA ILE A 30 12.60 20.65 1.28
C ILE A 30 11.29 21.44 1.07
N ALA A 31 10.99 21.88 -0.15
CA ALA A 31 9.78 22.64 -0.44
C ALA A 31 8.63 21.72 -0.88
N ALA A 32 7.57 21.67 -0.07
CA ALA A 32 6.27 21.14 -0.49
C ALA A 32 5.44 22.29 -1.08
N ILE A 33 4.79 22.04 -2.22
CA ILE A 33 3.88 23.03 -2.81
C ILE A 33 2.57 23.01 -2.00
N GLU A 34 2.18 24.18 -1.51
CA GLU A 34 0.93 24.38 -0.77
C GLU A 34 -0.27 23.96 -1.66
N GLY A 35 -1.09 23.03 -1.17
CA GLY A 35 -2.25 22.50 -1.90
C GLY A 35 -2.01 21.16 -2.65
N VAL A 36 -0.78 20.65 -2.68
CA VAL A 36 -0.47 19.31 -3.18
C VAL A 36 -0.85 18.29 -2.11
N ARG A 37 -2.10 17.82 -2.17
CA ARG A 37 -2.64 16.80 -1.28
C ARG A 37 -2.69 15.47 -2.00
N SER A 38 -2.18 14.43 -1.37
CA SER A 38 -2.49 13.07 -1.78
C SER A 38 -3.95 12.76 -1.44
N ASN A 39 -4.60 11.97 -2.29
CA ASN A 39 -5.96 11.51 -2.06
C ASN A 39 -5.92 10.05 -1.63
N GLN A 40 -6.52 9.76 -0.48
CA GLN A 40 -6.60 8.39 -0.01
C GLN A 40 -7.76 7.70 -0.69
N LEU A 41 -7.45 6.63 -1.41
CA LEU A 41 -8.44 5.80 -2.07
C LEU A 41 -8.72 4.58 -1.22
N VAL A 42 -9.99 4.20 -1.14
CA VAL A 42 -10.46 3.03 -0.41
C VAL A 42 -11.34 2.19 -1.33
N GLY A 43 -11.15 0.89 -1.31
CA GLY A 43 -12.01 -0.07 -1.98
C GLY A 43 -12.25 -1.30 -1.12
N TYR A 44 -13.40 -1.92 -1.33
CA TYR A 44 -13.76 -3.18 -0.69
C TYR A 44 -13.72 -4.27 -1.75
N GLY A 45 -12.90 -5.28 -1.50
CA GLY A 45 -12.59 -6.32 -2.46
C GLY A 45 -12.74 -7.72 -1.87
N LEU A 46 -12.55 -8.70 -2.75
CA LEU A 46 -12.53 -10.10 -2.39
C LEU A 46 -11.27 -10.75 -2.97
N VAL A 47 -10.60 -11.54 -2.15
CA VAL A 47 -9.43 -12.33 -2.53
C VAL A 47 -9.83 -13.79 -2.62
N MET A 48 -9.45 -14.46 -3.69
CA MET A 48 -9.71 -15.89 -3.91
C MET A 48 -8.42 -16.69 -4.09
N GLY A 49 -8.51 -18.00 -3.95
CA GLY A 49 -7.36 -18.89 -4.16
C GLY A 49 -6.45 -19.03 -2.94
N LEU A 50 -6.95 -18.68 -1.75
CA LEU A 50 -6.21 -18.88 -0.51
C LEU A 50 -6.14 -20.37 -0.15
N ALA A 51 -5.01 -20.84 0.38
CA ALA A 51 -4.76 -22.24 0.70
C ALA A 51 -5.33 -22.60 2.09
N GLY A 52 -6.63 -22.38 2.32
CA GLY A 52 -7.26 -22.66 3.61
C GLY A 52 -7.03 -21.60 4.70
N THR A 53 -6.49 -20.43 4.32
CA THR A 53 -6.16 -19.30 5.21
C THR A 53 -7.13 -18.12 5.14
N GLY A 54 -8.19 -18.23 4.35
CA GLY A 54 -9.26 -17.22 4.22
C GLY A 54 -10.19 -17.13 5.42
N ASP A 55 -11.26 -16.36 5.27
CA ASP A 55 -12.20 -16.02 6.35
C ASP A 55 -13.04 -17.22 6.80
N SER A 56 -13.39 -17.24 8.08
CA SER A 56 -14.38 -18.17 8.62
C SER A 56 -15.79 -17.59 8.49
N LEU A 57 -16.72 -18.38 7.96
CA LEU A 57 -18.15 -18.03 7.90
C LEU A 57 -18.76 -17.63 9.24
N ARG A 58 -18.15 -17.97 10.38
CA ARG A 58 -18.69 -17.63 11.70
C ARG A 58 -18.42 -16.18 12.11
N ASN A 59 -17.35 -15.56 11.61
CA ASN A 59 -16.87 -14.28 12.12
C ASN A 59 -16.96 -13.12 11.11
N CYS A 60 -17.41 -13.38 9.88
CA CYS A 60 -17.42 -12.39 8.81
C CYS A 60 -18.80 -12.26 8.13
N PRO A 61 -19.70 -11.38 8.62
CA PRO A 61 -21.03 -11.20 8.04
C PRO A 61 -21.03 -10.65 6.61
N PHE A 62 -20.00 -9.87 6.22
CA PHE A 62 -19.86 -9.32 4.88
C PHE A 62 -19.60 -10.40 3.81
N THR A 63 -18.71 -11.35 4.11
CA THR A 63 -18.43 -12.50 3.23
C THR A 63 -19.67 -13.38 3.08
N ARG A 64 -20.44 -13.58 4.16
CA ARG A 64 -21.70 -14.34 4.12
C ARG A 64 -22.74 -13.67 3.22
N GLN A 65 -22.99 -12.38 3.42
CA GLN A 65 -23.95 -11.61 2.62
C GLN A 65 -23.57 -11.57 1.13
N SER A 66 -22.27 -11.45 0.83
CA SER A 66 -21.78 -11.46 -0.55
C SER A 66 -21.98 -12.82 -1.21
N LEU A 67 -21.72 -13.92 -0.49
CA LEU A 67 -21.96 -15.28 -1.00
C LEU A 67 -23.45 -15.57 -1.18
N GLU A 68 -24.30 -15.14 -0.24
CA GLU A 68 -25.76 -15.28 -0.35
C GLU A 68 -26.28 -14.53 -1.58
N GLY A 69 -25.89 -13.27 -1.77
CA GLY A 69 -26.31 -12.47 -2.94
C GLY A 69 -25.78 -12.99 -4.28
N MET A 70 -24.57 -13.58 -4.31
CA MET A 70 -24.03 -14.21 -5.53
C MET A 70 -24.72 -15.54 -5.83
N SER A 71 -25.05 -16.32 -4.80
CA SER A 71 -25.76 -17.59 -4.91
C SER A 71 -27.19 -17.41 -5.42
N GLU A 72 -27.91 -16.39 -4.92
CA GLU A 72 -29.25 -16.03 -5.39
C GLU A 72 -29.26 -15.66 -6.89
N ARG A 73 -28.24 -14.92 -7.35
CA ARG A 73 -28.10 -14.54 -8.77
C ARG A 73 -27.76 -15.71 -9.69
N LEU A 74 -27.11 -16.75 -9.16
CA LEU A 74 -26.76 -17.97 -9.89
C LEU A 74 -27.84 -19.06 -9.81
N GLY A 75 -28.99 -18.76 -9.19
CA GLY A 75 -30.13 -19.69 -9.10
C GLY A 75 -29.91 -20.89 -8.18
N ASN A 76 -28.78 -20.94 -7.47
CA ASN A 76 -28.47 -22.00 -6.52
C ASN A 76 -28.78 -21.52 -5.10
N ASN A 77 -29.56 -22.31 -4.36
CA ASN A 77 -29.92 -22.01 -2.98
C ASN A 77 -28.84 -22.57 -2.04
N ILE A 78 -27.80 -21.78 -1.76
CA ILE A 78 -26.79 -22.11 -0.75
C ILE A 78 -27.24 -21.58 0.62
N ARG A 79 -28.53 -21.76 0.98
CA ARG A 79 -28.96 -21.62 2.38
C ARG A 79 -28.35 -22.79 3.16
N GLY A 80 -27.26 -22.53 3.87
CA GLY A 80 -26.69 -23.47 4.83
C GLY A 80 -25.72 -24.52 4.27
N SER A 81 -25.28 -24.44 3.00
CA SER A 81 -24.10 -25.21 2.58
C SER A 81 -22.85 -24.42 2.95
N THR A 82 -22.02 -25.02 3.79
CA THR A 82 -20.74 -24.49 4.28
C THR A 82 -19.82 -24.26 3.09
N ALA A 83 -19.99 -23.14 2.37
CA ALA A 83 -19.04 -22.69 1.38
C ALA A 83 -17.66 -22.71 2.03
N ASN A 84 -16.67 -23.33 1.38
CA ASN A 84 -15.31 -23.39 1.90
C ASN A 84 -14.67 -21.99 1.85
N THR A 85 -15.10 -21.11 2.76
CA THR A 85 -14.64 -19.72 2.85
C THR A 85 -13.19 -19.61 3.27
N LYS A 86 -12.59 -20.70 3.76
CA LYS A 86 -11.15 -20.74 3.99
C LYS A 86 -10.32 -20.54 2.71
N ASN A 87 -10.93 -20.56 1.52
CA ASN A 87 -10.25 -20.25 0.26
C ASN A 87 -10.52 -18.83 -0.26
N MET A 88 -11.29 -18.02 0.49
CA MET A 88 -11.67 -16.65 0.12
C MET A 88 -11.56 -15.71 1.32
N ALA A 89 -11.25 -14.44 1.09
CA ALA A 89 -11.25 -13.43 2.15
C ALA A 89 -11.84 -12.11 1.66
N ALA A 90 -12.64 -11.47 2.51
CA ALA A 90 -13.03 -10.08 2.34
C ALA A 90 -11.87 -9.19 2.74
N VAL A 91 -11.51 -8.26 1.86
CA VAL A 91 -10.36 -7.37 2.05
C VAL A 91 -10.73 -5.92 1.85
N MET A 92 -10.05 -5.06 2.59
CA MET A 92 -10.00 -3.64 2.34
C MET A 92 -8.72 -3.34 1.57
N VAL A 93 -8.88 -2.60 0.48
CA VAL A 93 -7.77 -2.13 -0.35
C VAL A 93 -7.66 -0.63 -0.14
N THR A 94 -6.50 -0.17 0.32
CA THR A 94 -6.20 1.26 0.45
C THR A 94 -5.08 1.64 -0.49
N ALA A 95 -5.14 2.83 -1.06
CA ALA A 95 -4.07 3.34 -1.91
C ALA A 95 -3.91 4.84 -1.68
N GLU A 96 -2.71 5.35 -1.89
CA GLU A 96 -2.44 6.77 -1.88
C GLU A 96 -2.27 7.24 -3.32
N LEU A 97 -3.18 8.08 -3.79
CA LEU A 97 -3.10 8.71 -5.10
C LEU A 97 -2.23 9.97 -4.97
N PRO A 98 -1.01 10.00 -5.55
CA PRO A 98 -0.20 11.19 -5.53
C PRO A 98 -0.86 12.30 -6.32
N ALA A 99 -0.63 13.54 -5.90
CA ALA A 99 -1.07 14.69 -6.65
C ALA A 99 -0.47 14.66 -8.07
N PHE A 100 -1.27 15.06 -9.07
CA PHE A 100 -0.89 15.06 -10.49
C PHE A 100 -0.61 13.67 -11.09
N ALA A 101 -1.15 12.60 -10.50
CA ALA A 101 -1.16 11.29 -11.15
C ALA A 101 -1.80 11.36 -12.55
N THR A 102 -1.16 10.71 -13.52
CA THR A 102 -1.64 10.66 -14.91
C THR A 102 -2.50 9.42 -15.15
N PRO A 103 -3.46 9.46 -16.11
CA PRO A 103 -4.20 8.28 -16.50
C PRO A 103 -3.27 7.14 -16.93
N GLY A 104 -3.45 5.96 -16.36
CA GLY A 104 -2.60 4.79 -16.61
C GLY A 104 -1.34 4.71 -15.75
N ALA A 105 -1.07 5.68 -14.88
CA ALA A 105 -0.04 5.55 -13.86
C ALA A 105 -0.35 4.37 -12.93
N ARG A 106 0.70 3.63 -12.55
CA ARG A 106 0.59 2.58 -11.54
C ARG A 106 0.75 3.21 -10.16
N ILE A 107 -0.11 2.82 -9.24
CA ILE A 107 -0.04 3.19 -7.83
C ILE A 107 0.06 1.94 -6.99
N ASP A 108 0.80 2.03 -5.90
CA ASP A 108 0.89 0.94 -4.94
C ASP A 108 -0.39 0.89 -4.10
N VAL A 109 -0.82 -0.33 -3.80
CA VAL A 109 -2.04 -0.59 -3.04
C VAL A 109 -1.70 -1.50 -1.87
N ASN A 110 -2.25 -1.18 -0.71
CA ASN A 110 -2.17 -2.02 0.47
C ASN A 110 -3.47 -2.82 0.60
N VAL A 111 -3.34 -4.13 0.80
CA VAL A 111 -4.48 -5.04 0.94
C VAL A 111 -4.47 -5.62 2.34
N SER A 112 -5.55 -5.41 3.07
CA SER A 112 -5.72 -5.89 4.45
C SER A 112 -6.97 -6.74 4.57
N SER A 113 -6.87 -7.87 5.27
CA SER A 113 -8.04 -8.69 5.60
C SER A 113 -9.00 -7.91 6.51
N MET A 114 -10.29 -7.92 6.19
CA MET A 114 -11.30 -7.25 7.02
C MET A 114 -11.78 -8.09 8.19
N CYS A 115 -11.56 -9.40 8.15
CA CYS A 115 -12.08 -10.35 9.11
C CYS A 115 -10.95 -11.24 9.68
N ASP A 116 -11.12 -12.56 9.64
CA ASP A 116 -10.29 -13.54 10.35
C ASP A 116 -9.41 -14.41 9.44
N ALA A 117 -9.18 -13.97 8.20
CA ALA A 117 -8.17 -14.56 7.33
C ALA A 117 -6.78 -14.54 8.00
N LYS A 118 -6.14 -15.72 8.05
CA LYS A 118 -4.80 -15.90 8.63
C LYS A 118 -3.68 -15.42 7.71
N SER A 119 -3.90 -15.46 6.40
CA SER A 119 -2.94 -15.04 5.40
C SER A 119 -3.62 -14.82 4.06
N LEU A 120 -3.19 -13.77 3.35
CA LEU A 120 -3.59 -13.47 1.97
C LEU A 120 -2.57 -13.99 0.94
N LEU A 121 -1.52 -14.68 1.39
CA LEU A 121 -0.45 -15.18 0.53
C LEU A 121 -0.98 -16.16 -0.52
N GLY A 122 -0.59 -15.94 -1.78
CA GLY A 122 -0.96 -16.81 -2.89
C GLY A 122 -2.40 -16.62 -3.37
N GLY A 123 -3.15 -15.71 -2.75
CA GLY A 123 -4.46 -15.30 -3.23
C GLY A 123 -4.37 -14.35 -4.41
N ALA A 124 -5.48 -14.20 -5.13
CA ALA A 124 -5.66 -13.18 -6.17
C ALA A 124 -6.80 -12.24 -5.79
N LEU A 125 -6.51 -10.94 -5.82
CA LEU A 125 -7.49 -9.87 -5.66
C LEU A 125 -8.33 -9.78 -6.93
N ILE A 126 -9.64 -9.91 -6.76
CA ILE A 126 -10.61 -9.64 -7.81
C ILE A 126 -10.70 -8.14 -8.03
N VAL A 127 -10.96 -7.75 -9.29
CA VAL A 127 -11.08 -6.36 -9.73
C VAL A 127 -11.89 -5.53 -8.73
N THR A 128 -11.18 -4.61 -8.05
CA THR A 128 -11.71 -3.78 -6.96
C THR A 128 -11.54 -2.33 -7.35
N SER A 129 -12.65 -1.59 -7.44
CA SER A 129 -12.63 -0.14 -7.65
C SER A 129 -12.21 0.59 -6.37
N LEU A 130 -11.29 1.53 -6.49
CA LEU A 130 -10.83 2.37 -5.40
C LEU A 130 -11.45 3.77 -5.53
N GLN A 131 -12.18 4.16 -4.50
CA GLN A 131 -12.94 5.41 -4.44
C GLN A 131 -12.25 6.44 -3.53
N GLY A 132 -12.29 7.70 -3.93
CA GLY A 132 -11.86 8.82 -3.09
C GLY A 132 -12.91 9.20 -2.05
N ALA A 133 -12.57 10.15 -1.18
CA ALA A 133 -13.48 10.70 -0.16
C ALA A 133 -14.71 11.43 -0.74
N ASP A 134 -14.68 11.75 -2.03
CA ASP A 134 -15.76 12.33 -2.83
C ASP A 134 -16.69 11.29 -3.46
N GLY A 135 -16.42 9.99 -3.26
CA GLY A 135 -17.19 8.88 -3.83
C GLY A 135 -16.92 8.60 -5.31
N GLN A 136 -15.94 9.25 -5.92
CA GLN A 136 -15.56 8.98 -7.31
C GLN A 136 -14.52 7.87 -7.38
N VAL A 137 -14.61 7.03 -8.41
CA VAL A 137 -13.63 5.96 -8.67
C VAL A 137 -12.43 6.54 -9.41
N TYR A 138 -11.26 6.48 -8.78
CA TYR A 138 -10.02 7.00 -9.37
C TYR A 138 -9.07 5.92 -9.86
N ALA A 139 -9.15 4.72 -9.29
CA ALA A 139 -8.25 3.63 -9.64
C ALA A 139 -8.96 2.28 -9.53
N VAL A 140 -8.35 1.26 -10.13
CA VAL A 140 -8.81 -0.13 -10.09
C VAL A 140 -7.62 -1.00 -9.70
N ALA A 141 -7.81 -1.84 -8.68
CA ALA A 141 -6.82 -2.78 -8.20
C ALA A 141 -7.22 -4.22 -8.55
N GLN A 142 -6.28 -5.00 -9.07
CA GLN A 142 -6.46 -6.44 -9.34
C GLN A 142 -5.10 -7.12 -9.39
N GLY A 143 -5.07 -8.44 -9.19
CA GLY A 143 -3.89 -9.27 -9.43
C GLY A 143 -3.55 -10.21 -8.28
N SER A 144 -2.46 -10.96 -8.46
CA SER A 144 -1.94 -11.87 -7.42
C SER A 144 -1.36 -11.11 -6.25
N ILE A 145 -1.69 -11.55 -5.03
CA ILE A 145 -1.16 -11.02 -3.78
C ILE A 145 0.02 -11.87 -3.36
N GLN A 146 1.15 -11.21 -3.19
CA GLN A 146 2.34 -11.80 -2.60
C GLN A 146 2.64 -11.08 -1.30
N THR A 147 2.56 -11.80 -0.17
CA THR A 147 2.92 -11.23 1.12
C THR A 147 4.43 -11.34 1.28
N GLY A 148 5.15 -10.31 0.83
CA GLY A 148 6.54 -10.07 1.19
C GLY A 148 6.57 -8.86 2.13
N SER A 149 7.16 -9.00 3.30
CA SER A 149 7.26 -7.93 4.29
C SER A 149 7.85 -6.67 3.66
N VAL A 150 7.08 -5.59 3.59
CA VAL A 150 7.59 -4.22 3.57
C VAL A 150 7.39 -3.68 4.98
N SER A 151 8.50 -3.54 5.71
CA SER A 151 8.58 -2.82 6.99
C SER A 151 9.30 -1.50 6.76
#